data_AF-A0A1W0CEL6-F1
#
_entry.id   AF-A0A1W0CEL6-F1
#
_cell.length_a   1.000
_cell.length_b   1.000
_cell.length_c   1.000
_cell.angle_alpha   90.00
_cell.angle_beta   90.00
_cell.angle_gamma   90.00
#
_symmetry.space_group_name_H-M   'P 1'
#
loop_
_entity.id
_entity.type
_entity.pdbx_description
1 polymer ?
#
loop_
_entity_poly.entity_id
_entity_poly.type
_entity_poly.pdbx_seq_one_letter_code
_entity_poly.pdbx_strand_id
1 'polypeptide(L)'
;MPSVNQFAYVPNTSTYKFAYGGSIPNMAIANMPNDTNWARWTMLNDGEYYRMYFFKGSSADTLYQAAFNPATSKYEFGFHSIPELKITGAPPDADASSVSMLYDGSTSTYRLYLRRLGAPTVLYQFGFNRSTNHYEYGYNSIPTLNVTGAPGDTDFHRWSMLFDGSTYRLYAFKVGSVDTFYQFGYNPQTQAYQYGHDSIPILTLVGTPANSNLTSMSMLFGQGDYRFYFQTL
;
A
#
# COMPACT_ATOMS: atom_id res chain seq x y z
N MET A 1 -9.98 -18.92 5.76
CA MET A 1 -8.51 -18.80 5.68
C MET A 1 -8.22 -17.41 5.17
N PRO A 2 -7.30 -16.65 5.80
CA PRO A 2 -6.97 -15.30 5.33
C PRO A 2 -6.53 -15.32 3.87
N SER A 3 -7.06 -14.41 3.06
CA SER A 3 -6.71 -14.27 1.66
C SER A 3 -6.94 -12.85 1.17
N VAL A 4 -6.50 -12.56 -0.06
CA VAL A 4 -6.76 -11.30 -0.76
C VAL A 4 -7.46 -11.52 -2.09
N ASN A 5 -8.47 -10.70 -2.35
CA ASN A 5 -9.12 -10.55 -3.65
C ASN A 5 -8.35 -9.54 -4.50
N GLN A 6 -8.02 -9.91 -5.74
CA GLN A 6 -7.26 -9.04 -6.64
C GLN A 6 -8.13 -8.47 -7.76
N PHE A 7 -7.89 -7.20 -8.05
CA PHE A 7 -8.46 -6.45 -9.14
C PHE A 7 -7.33 -5.94 -10.04
N ALA A 8 -7.67 -5.65 -11.28
CA ALA A 8 -6.75 -5.12 -12.27
C ALA A 8 -7.33 -3.88 -12.93
N TYR A 9 -6.49 -2.89 -13.17
CA TYR A 9 -6.89 -1.72 -13.94
C TYR A 9 -7.28 -2.10 -15.37
N VAL A 10 -8.36 -1.52 -15.87
CA VAL A 10 -8.81 -1.69 -17.25
C VAL A 10 -8.21 -0.54 -18.08
N PRO A 11 -7.36 -0.82 -19.08
CA PRO A 11 -6.66 0.22 -19.84
C PRO A 11 -7.61 1.25 -20.47
N ASN A 12 -7.19 2.52 -20.47
CA ASN A 12 -7.94 3.66 -21.02
C ASN A 12 -9.31 3.91 -20.36
N THR A 13 -9.48 3.51 -19.10
CA THR A 13 -10.71 3.75 -18.34
C THR A 13 -10.38 4.38 -16.99
N SER A 14 -11.37 4.54 -16.12
CA SER A 14 -11.17 4.88 -14.71
C SER A 14 -11.42 3.69 -13.79
N THR A 15 -11.38 2.45 -14.28
CA THR A 15 -11.93 1.31 -13.57
C THR A 15 -10.87 0.25 -13.25
N TYR A 16 -10.95 -0.30 -12.03
CA TYR A 16 -10.35 -1.58 -11.66
C TYR A 16 -11.44 -2.64 -11.62
N LYS A 17 -11.20 -3.78 -12.26
CA LYS A 17 -12.16 -4.88 -12.35
C LYS A 17 -11.63 -6.12 -11.65
N PHE A 18 -12.49 -6.73 -10.84
CA PHE A 18 -12.17 -8.00 -10.18
C PHE A 18 -11.91 -9.11 -11.21
N ALA A 19 -10.93 -9.97 -10.95
CA ALA A 19 -10.62 -11.13 -11.80
C ALA A 19 -10.38 -10.79 -13.29
N TYR A 20 -9.86 -9.59 -13.59
CA TYR A 20 -9.59 -9.10 -14.94
C TYR A 20 -8.09 -9.15 -15.30
N GLY A 21 -7.78 -9.28 -16.59
CA GLY A 21 -6.42 -9.04 -17.10
C GLY A 21 -5.34 -9.90 -16.44
N GLY A 22 -5.60 -11.21 -16.30
CA GLY A 22 -4.66 -12.15 -15.69
C GLY A 22 -4.51 -12.02 -14.17
N SER A 23 -5.34 -11.24 -13.48
CA SER A 23 -5.34 -11.23 -12.01
C SER A 23 -5.72 -12.60 -11.45
N ILE A 24 -5.05 -13.02 -10.39
CA ILE A 24 -5.42 -14.20 -9.61
C ILE A 24 -6.60 -13.80 -8.71
N PRO A 25 -7.81 -14.34 -8.91
CA PRO A 25 -9.02 -13.82 -8.25
C PRO A 25 -8.93 -13.78 -6.73
N ASN A 26 -8.37 -14.84 -6.12
CA ASN A 26 -8.16 -14.92 -4.69
C ASN A 26 -6.82 -15.63 -4.39
N MET A 27 -6.02 -15.07 -3.50
CA MET A 27 -4.74 -15.62 -3.07
C MET A 27 -4.70 -15.80 -1.57
N ALA A 28 -4.50 -17.04 -1.11
CA ALA A 28 -4.41 -17.32 0.32
C ALA A 28 -3.11 -16.75 0.93
N ILE A 29 -3.20 -16.42 2.20
CA ILE A 29 -2.09 -15.98 3.05
C ILE A 29 -1.88 -17.07 4.10
N ALA A 30 -0.65 -17.58 4.20
CA ALA A 30 -0.33 -18.76 5.00
C ALA A 30 0.85 -18.51 5.94
N ASN A 31 0.89 -19.31 7.01
CA ASN A 31 1.98 -19.39 7.98
C ASN A 31 2.32 -18.07 8.70
N MET A 32 1.39 -17.11 8.71
CA MET A 32 1.55 -15.87 9.46
C MET A 32 1.55 -16.14 10.98
N PRO A 33 2.35 -15.41 11.77
CA PRO A 33 2.34 -15.52 13.23
C PRO A 33 0.95 -15.27 13.84
N ASN A 34 0.65 -15.90 14.97
CA ASN A 34 -0.67 -15.85 15.61
C ASN A 34 -1.11 -14.44 16.04
N ASP A 35 -0.15 -13.56 16.34
CA ASP A 35 -0.39 -12.17 16.72
C ASP A 35 -0.38 -11.22 15.50
N THR A 36 -0.45 -11.72 14.27
CA THR A 36 -0.57 -10.89 13.07
C THR A 36 -1.78 -9.96 13.14
N ASN A 37 -1.56 -8.66 12.96
CA ASN A 37 -2.64 -7.69 12.88
C ASN A 37 -3.16 -7.58 11.44
N TRP A 38 -4.22 -8.33 11.15
CA TRP A 38 -4.84 -8.40 9.83
C TRP A 38 -5.43 -7.07 9.34
N ALA A 39 -5.80 -6.16 10.24
CA ALA A 39 -6.36 -4.86 9.89
C ALA A 39 -5.31 -3.84 9.45
N ARG A 40 -4.03 -4.03 9.82
CA ARG A 40 -2.95 -3.08 9.54
C ARG A 40 -1.91 -3.70 8.62
N TRP A 41 -2.19 -3.61 7.33
CA TRP A 41 -1.42 -4.29 6.29
C TRP A 41 -1.20 -3.41 5.06
N THR A 42 -0.23 -3.78 4.24
CA THR A 42 0.05 -3.18 2.94
C THR A 42 0.77 -4.18 2.06
N MET A 43 0.84 -3.89 0.77
CA MET A 43 1.63 -4.64 -0.20
C MET A 43 2.68 -3.77 -0.84
N LEU A 44 3.69 -4.41 -1.42
CA LEU A 44 4.71 -3.79 -2.25
C LEU A 44 5.24 -4.84 -3.22
N ASN A 45 5.57 -4.45 -4.45
CA ASN A 45 6.33 -5.30 -5.36
C ASN A 45 7.71 -4.68 -5.54
N ASP A 46 8.75 -5.43 -5.22
CA ASP A 46 10.14 -4.95 -5.29
C ASP A 46 10.84 -5.30 -6.62
N GLY A 47 10.07 -5.75 -7.61
CA GLY A 47 10.58 -6.20 -8.90
C GLY A 47 11.00 -7.67 -8.94
N GLU A 48 11.16 -8.31 -7.78
CA GLU A 48 11.45 -9.75 -7.67
C GLU A 48 10.25 -10.51 -7.09
N TYR A 49 9.68 -10.00 -5.99
CA TYR A 49 8.55 -10.59 -5.29
C TYR A 49 7.43 -9.59 -5.03
N TYR A 50 6.20 -10.09 -5.10
CA TYR A 50 5.04 -9.44 -4.51
C TYR A 50 5.05 -9.72 -3.00
N ARG A 51 5.10 -8.67 -2.20
CA ARG A 51 5.26 -8.74 -0.75
C ARG A 51 4.03 -8.21 -0.05
N MET A 52 3.74 -8.79 1.11
CA MET A 52 2.75 -8.30 2.06
C MET A 52 3.44 -8.00 3.39
N TYR A 53 2.95 -6.96 4.04
CA TYR A 53 3.43 -6.51 5.33
C TYR A 53 2.25 -6.36 6.27
N PHE A 54 2.44 -6.75 7.52
CA PHE A 54 1.42 -6.69 8.56
C PHE A 54 2.08 -6.22 9.85
N PHE A 55 1.42 -5.40 10.65
CA PHE A 55 1.96 -5.14 11.97
C PHE A 55 1.87 -6.37 12.90
N LYS A 56 2.86 -6.50 13.79
CA LYS A 56 2.87 -7.46 14.89
C LYS A 56 1.97 -6.98 16.03
N GLY A 57 0.85 -7.65 16.28
CA GLY A 57 -0.08 -7.38 17.37
C GLY A 57 -0.46 -5.89 17.48
N SER A 58 -0.22 -5.32 18.65
CA SER A 58 -0.42 -3.89 18.95
C SER A 58 0.84 -3.03 18.77
N SER A 59 1.95 -3.59 18.26
CA SER A 59 3.19 -2.83 18.06
C SER A 59 2.96 -1.67 17.06
N ALA A 60 3.57 -0.52 17.33
CA ALA A 60 3.58 0.62 16.40
C ALA A 60 4.81 0.63 15.47
N ASP A 61 5.74 -0.32 15.64
CA ASP A 61 7.09 -0.25 15.09
C ASP A 61 7.58 -1.54 14.44
N THR A 62 6.79 -2.62 14.45
CA THR A 62 7.23 -3.94 14.00
C THR A 62 6.28 -4.50 12.95
N LEU A 63 6.85 -4.90 11.81
CA LEU A 63 6.14 -5.49 10.69
C LEU A 63 6.59 -6.94 10.47
N TYR A 64 5.63 -7.83 10.25
CA TYR A 64 5.83 -9.13 9.63
C TYR A 64 5.83 -9.02 8.11
N GLN A 65 6.67 -9.81 7.45
CA GLN A 65 6.76 -9.84 5.99
C GLN A 65 6.43 -11.24 5.45
N ALA A 66 5.59 -11.25 4.42
CA ALA A 66 5.32 -12.42 3.58
C ALA A 66 5.59 -12.07 2.12
N ALA A 67 5.87 -13.07 1.29
CA ALA A 67 5.99 -12.91 -0.15
C ALA A 67 5.20 -13.98 -0.90
N PHE A 68 4.80 -13.67 -2.13
CA PHE A 68 4.09 -14.60 -3.00
C PHE A 68 5.03 -15.72 -3.45
N ASN A 69 4.69 -16.96 -3.11
CA ASN A 69 5.36 -18.17 -3.56
C ASN A 69 4.61 -18.73 -4.79
N PRO A 70 5.18 -18.64 -6.00
CA PRO A 70 4.52 -19.13 -7.21
C PRO A 70 4.34 -20.65 -7.23
N ALA A 71 5.17 -21.41 -6.50
CA ALA A 71 5.06 -22.87 -6.45
C ALA A 71 3.81 -23.34 -5.70
N THR A 72 3.34 -22.55 -4.73
CA THR A 72 2.15 -22.87 -3.92
C THR A 72 0.97 -21.95 -4.22
N SER A 73 1.19 -20.87 -4.99
CA SER A 73 0.23 -19.82 -5.32
C SER A 73 -0.35 -19.12 -4.08
N LYS A 74 0.51 -18.82 -3.09
CA LYS A 74 0.13 -18.21 -1.80
C LYS A 74 1.12 -17.15 -1.37
N TYR A 75 0.67 -16.20 -0.54
CA TYR A 75 1.58 -15.39 0.25
C TYR A 75 2.01 -16.18 1.49
N GLU A 76 3.32 -16.33 1.68
CA GLU A 76 3.89 -17.14 2.76
C GLU A 76 4.82 -16.30 3.63
N PHE A 77 4.58 -16.33 4.94
CA PHE A 77 5.45 -15.67 5.91
C PHE A 77 6.90 -16.15 5.80
N GLY A 78 7.84 -15.20 5.77
CA GLY A 78 9.28 -15.50 5.72
C GLY A 78 9.80 -16.03 4.38
N PHE A 79 8.94 -16.31 3.39
CA PHE A 79 9.37 -16.72 2.05
C PHE A 79 10.15 -15.57 1.38
N HIS A 80 11.44 -15.78 1.08
CA HIS A 80 12.37 -14.76 0.54
C HIS A 80 12.24 -13.38 1.19
N SER A 81 12.05 -13.36 2.51
CA SER A 81 11.66 -12.17 3.27
C SER A 81 12.49 -12.04 4.55
N ILE A 82 12.59 -10.82 5.08
CA ILE A 82 13.04 -10.54 6.44
C ILE A 82 11.82 -10.74 7.35
N PRO A 83 11.78 -11.77 8.21
CA PRO A 83 10.55 -12.14 8.92
C PRO A 83 9.98 -11.02 9.79
N GLU A 84 10.83 -10.29 10.52
CA GLU A 84 10.47 -9.12 11.32
C GLU A 84 11.28 -7.90 10.89
N LEU A 85 10.59 -6.82 10.55
CA LEU A 85 11.15 -5.53 10.17
C LEU A 85 10.79 -4.49 11.23
N LYS A 86 11.74 -3.60 11.54
CA LYS A 86 11.51 -2.49 12.46
C LYS A 86 11.32 -1.17 11.72
N ILE A 87 10.48 -0.32 12.28
CA ILE A 87 10.32 1.10 11.96
C ILE A 87 10.96 1.89 13.08
N THR A 88 11.92 2.76 12.77
CA THR A 88 12.69 3.49 13.79
C THR A 88 12.70 4.98 13.49
N GLY A 89 12.86 5.78 14.56
CA GLY A 89 12.90 7.24 14.46
C GLY A 89 11.56 7.89 14.09
N ALA A 90 10.45 7.14 14.17
CA ALA A 90 9.12 7.68 13.88
C ALA A 90 8.80 8.85 14.81
N PRO A 91 8.26 9.97 14.28
CA PRO A 91 7.75 11.06 15.11
C PRO A 91 6.69 10.57 16.11
N PRO A 92 6.56 11.17 17.31
CA PRO A 92 5.60 10.73 18.34
C PRO A 92 4.13 10.76 17.91
N ASP A 93 3.81 11.57 16.90
CA ASP A 93 2.48 11.73 16.32
C ASP A 93 2.27 10.93 15.03
N ALA A 94 3.15 9.96 14.72
CA ALA A 94 2.96 9.04 13.61
C ALA A 94 1.77 8.10 13.87
N ASP A 95 0.83 8.05 12.93
CA ASP A 95 -0.34 7.18 12.97
C ASP A 95 -0.01 5.79 12.42
N ALA A 96 0.28 4.85 13.33
CA ALA A 96 0.52 3.45 13.00
C ALA A 96 -0.77 2.63 12.85
N SER A 97 -1.96 3.25 12.78
CA SER A 97 -3.22 2.54 12.54
C SER A 97 -3.35 2.02 11.09
N SER A 98 -2.54 2.54 10.18
CA SER A 98 -2.46 2.15 8.76
C SER A 98 -1.05 2.42 8.23
N VAL A 99 -0.62 1.69 7.22
CA VAL A 99 0.68 1.88 6.58
C VAL A 99 0.53 1.73 5.07
N SER A 100 1.36 2.42 4.31
CA SER A 100 1.53 2.13 2.89
C SER A 100 3.01 1.97 2.56
N MET A 101 3.33 1.14 1.59
CA MET A 101 4.70 0.90 1.14
C MET A 101 4.79 0.92 -0.39
N LEU A 102 5.94 1.30 -0.91
CA LEU A 102 6.26 1.18 -2.34
C LEU A 102 7.75 0.95 -2.55
N TYR A 103 8.08 0.41 -3.73
CA TYR A 103 9.44 0.26 -4.19
C TYR A 103 9.64 1.10 -5.45
N ASP A 104 10.74 1.83 -5.48
CA ASP A 104 11.21 2.52 -6.66
C ASP A 104 12.38 1.76 -7.26
N GLY A 105 12.11 1.03 -8.34
CA GLY A 105 13.10 0.25 -9.06
C GLY A 105 14.18 1.08 -9.75
N SER A 106 13.92 2.35 -10.04
CA SER A 106 14.93 3.22 -10.67
C SER A 106 16.05 3.60 -9.70
N THR A 107 15.71 3.74 -8.41
CA THR A 107 16.66 4.08 -7.35
C THR A 107 16.97 2.89 -6.43
N SER A 108 16.31 1.75 -6.66
CA SER A 108 16.36 0.57 -5.78
C SER A 108 16.00 0.90 -4.32
N THR A 109 15.04 1.81 -4.10
CA THR A 109 14.65 2.27 -2.76
C THR A 109 13.31 1.69 -2.33
N TYR A 110 13.25 1.21 -1.09
CA TYR A 110 12.03 0.80 -0.42
C TYR A 110 11.57 1.93 0.48
N ARG A 111 10.27 2.26 0.41
CA ARG A 111 9.69 3.37 1.15
C ARG A 111 8.47 2.90 1.92
N LEU A 112 8.38 3.36 3.16
CA LEU A 112 7.24 3.17 4.04
C LEU A 112 6.67 4.53 4.41
N TYR A 113 5.35 4.60 4.54
CA TYR A 113 4.64 5.83 4.85
C TYR A 113 3.66 5.59 6.00
N LEU A 114 3.69 6.49 6.96
CA LEU A 114 2.68 6.62 8.01
C LEU A 114 2.04 8.00 7.90
N ARG A 115 0.76 8.11 8.26
CA ARG A 115 0.09 9.42 8.34
C ARG A 115 0.47 10.11 9.65
N ARG A 116 0.19 11.41 9.78
CA ARG A 116 0.22 12.12 11.05
C ARG A 116 -1.14 12.03 11.76
N LEU A 117 -1.14 11.74 13.06
CA LEU A 117 -2.34 11.77 13.90
C LEU A 117 -2.99 13.16 13.88
N GLY A 118 -4.30 13.21 13.65
CA GLY A 118 -5.08 14.46 13.57
C GLY A 118 -4.84 15.30 12.30
N ALA A 119 -3.89 14.93 11.44
CA ALA A 119 -3.58 15.63 10.19
C ALA A 119 -3.30 14.60 9.06
N PRO A 120 -4.33 13.88 8.58
CA PRO A 120 -4.16 12.75 7.67
C PRO A 120 -3.62 13.11 6.28
N THR A 121 -3.58 14.40 5.93
CA THR A 121 -2.93 14.93 4.71
C THR A 121 -1.42 15.13 4.87
N VAL A 122 -0.84 14.81 6.01
CA VAL A 122 0.61 14.84 6.24
C VAL A 122 1.12 13.41 6.38
N LEU A 123 2.14 13.05 5.59
CA LEU A 123 2.75 11.74 5.57
C LEU A 123 4.19 11.82 6.06
N TYR A 124 4.58 10.89 6.92
CA TYR A 124 5.95 10.63 7.29
C TYR A 124 6.53 9.53 6.41
N GLN A 125 7.67 9.80 5.78
CA GLN A 125 8.36 8.84 4.92
C GLN A 125 9.55 8.22 5.65
N PHE A 126 9.71 6.93 5.45
CA PHE A 126 10.79 6.12 5.98
C PHE A 126 11.47 5.40 4.81
N GLY A 127 12.79 5.36 4.80
CA GLY A 127 13.56 4.57 3.83
C GLY A 127 14.13 3.32 4.48
N PHE A 128 14.19 2.22 3.72
CA PHE A 128 14.84 1.01 4.21
C PHE A 128 16.36 1.15 4.20
N ASN A 129 16.98 1.02 5.37
CA ASN A 129 18.42 1.00 5.55
C ASN A 129 18.94 -0.43 5.62
N ARG A 130 19.66 -0.86 4.58
CA ARG A 130 20.22 -2.22 4.48
C ARG A 130 21.28 -2.53 5.54
N SER A 131 21.95 -1.51 6.09
CA SER A 131 22.97 -1.72 7.13
C SER A 131 22.37 -2.12 8.48
N THR A 132 21.15 -1.66 8.76
CA THR A 132 20.43 -1.91 10.01
C THR A 132 19.27 -2.90 9.84
N ASN A 133 18.84 -3.15 8.61
CA ASN A 133 17.62 -3.87 8.25
C ASN A 133 16.33 -3.22 8.79
N HIS A 134 16.32 -1.89 8.92
CA HIS A 134 15.18 -1.12 9.44
C HIS A 134 14.63 -0.13 8.41
N TYR A 135 13.36 0.22 8.56
CA TYR A 135 12.78 1.43 7.97
C TYR A 135 13.05 2.62 8.89
N GLU A 136 13.85 3.57 8.43
CA GLU A 136 14.32 4.70 9.22
C GLU A 136 13.68 5.99 8.71
N TYR A 137 13.14 6.78 9.65
CA TYR A 137 12.49 8.05 9.33
C TYR A 137 13.46 9.00 8.62
N GLY A 138 13.07 9.50 7.44
CA GLY A 138 13.89 10.42 6.65
C GLY A 138 15.16 9.82 6.03
N TYR A 139 15.46 8.53 6.22
CA TYR A 139 16.61 7.88 5.60
C TYR A 139 16.43 7.83 4.08
N ASN A 140 17.32 8.49 3.32
CA ASN A 140 17.26 8.59 1.85
C ASN A 140 15.85 8.91 1.31
N SER A 141 15.11 9.75 2.04
CA SER A 141 13.70 10.05 1.79
C SER A 141 13.39 11.51 2.14
N ILE A 142 12.23 12.00 1.69
CA ILE A 142 11.66 13.29 2.08
C ILE A 142 10.91 13.04 3.39
N PRO A 143 11.40 13.51 4.56
CA PRO A 143 10.88 13.05 5.84
C PRO A 143 9.39 13.33 6.04
N THR A 144 8.91 14.49 5.59
CA THR A 144 7.50 14.88 5.68
C THR A 144 6.99 15.32 4.31
N LEU A 145 5.86 14.77 3.90
CA LEU A 145 5.19 15.03 2.63
C LEU A 145 3.76 15.50 2.88
N ASN A 146 3.28 16.43 2.07
CA ASN A 146 1.91 16.91 2.13
C ASN A 146 1.06 16.30 1.00
N VAL A 147 -0.23 16.11 1.27
CA VAL A 147 -1.27 15.83 0.30
C VAL A 147 -2.14 17.09 0.16
N THR A 148 -2.28 17.61 -1.06
CA THR A 148 -2.97 18.86 -1.32
C THR A 148 -4.05 18.70 -2.39
N GLY A 149 -5.06 19.58 -2.34
CA GLY A 149 -6.18 19.57 -3.28
C GLY A 149 -7.13 18.38 -3.13
N ALA A 150 -7.01 17.60 -2.05
CA ALA A 150 -7.90 16.47 -1.79
C ALA A 150 -9.36 16.93 -1.69
N PRO A 151 -10.31 16.24 -2.35
CA PRO A 151 -11.73 16.44 -2.11
C PRO A 151 -12.08 16.35 -0.62
N GLY A 152 -13.03 17.16 -0.14
CA GLY A 152 -13.38 17.25 1.29
C GLY A 152 -13.98 15.97 1.88
N ASP A 153 -14.37 15.04 1.02
CA ASP A 153 -14.90 13.71 1.32
C ASP A 153 -13.88 12.60 1.05
N THR A 154 -12.59 12.91 1.05
CA THR A 154 -11.50 11.92 0.98
C THR A 154 -11.37 11.17 2.29
N ASP A 155 -11.48 9.85 2.23
CA ASP A 155 -11.29 8.93 3.34
C ASP A 155 -9.83 8.45 3.41
N PHE A 156 -9.02 9.21 4.14
CA PHE A 156 -7.63 8.87 4.37
C PHE A 156 -7.41 7.66 5.28
N HIS A 157 -8.44 7.02 5.85
CA HIS A 157 -8.25 5.74 6.57
C HIS A 157 -8.07 4.58 5.58
N ARG A 158 -8.68 4.68 4.41
CA ARG A 158 -8.61 3.69 3.33
C ARG A 158 -7.75 4.25 2.21
N TRP A 159 -6.44 4.15 2.38
CA TRP A 159 -5.45 4.73 1.48
C TRP A 159 -4.34 3.73 1.14
N SER A 160 -3.62 3.99 0.06
CA SER A 160 -2.44 3.24 -0.34
C SER A 160 -1.62 4.05 -1.34
N MET A 161 -0.39 3.60 -1.59
CA MET A 161 0.53 4.21 -2.54
C MET A 161 1.18 3.14 -3.42
N LEU A 162 1.67 3.55 -4.58
CA LEU A 162 2.59 2.76 -5.41
C LEU A 162 3.49 3.71 -6.22
N PHE A 163 4.54 3.16 -6.80
CA PHE A 163 5.32 3.82 -7.85
C PHE A 163 5.18 2.99 -9.13
N ASP A 164 4.82 3.64 -10.23
CA ASP A 164 4.53 2.97 -11.51
C ASP A 164 5.71 2.98 -12.50
N GLY A 165 6.89 3.42 -12.05
CA GLY A 165 8.06 3.64 -12.91
C GLY A 165 8.22 5.08 -13.39
N SER A 166 7.18 5.92 -13.25
CA SER A 166 7.20 7.33 -13.65
C SER A 166 6.78 8.25 -12.49
N THR A 167 5.65 7.96 -11.86
CA THR A 167 4.99 8.81 -10.89
C THR A 167 4.75 8.05 -9.59
N TYR A 168 5.07 8.67 -8.46
CA TYR A 168 4.62 8.19 -7.15
C TYR A 168 3.14 8.54 -7.00
N ARG A 169 2.30 7.54 -6.76
CA ARG A 169 0.85 7.69 -6.72
C ARG A 169 0.34 7.42 -5.32
N LEU A 170 -0.61 8.24 -4.87
CA LEU A 170 -1.41 8.00 -3.67
C LEU A 170 -2.86 7.79 -4.08
N TYR A 171 -3.55 6.92 -3.34
CA TYR A 171 -4.94 6.59 -3.51
C TYR A 171 -5.64 6.69 -2.17
N ALA A 172 -6.86 7.21 -2.15
CA ALA A 172 -7.70 7.22 -0.96
C ALA A 172 -9.17 7.11 -1.35
N PHE A 173 -9.96 6.33 -0.61
CA PHE A 173 -11.38 6.17 -0.92
C PHE A 173 -12.17 7.46 -0.76
N LYS A 174 -13.35 7.50 -1.36
CA LYS A 174 -14.38 8.47 -1.02
C LYS A 174 -15.13 8.00 0.24
N VAL A 175 -15.39 8.91 1.18
CA VAL A 175 -16.20 8.65 2.40
C VAL A 175 -17.57 8.09 2.01
N GLY A 176 -17.97 6.99 2.65
CA GLY A 176 -19.24 6.30 2.42
C GLY A 176 -19.32 5.51 1.11
N SER A 177 -18.31 5.58 0.23
CA SER A 177 -18.26 4.77 -0.99
C SER A 177 -17.55 3.44 -0.75
N VAL A 178 -18.02 2.40 -1.45
CA VAL A 178 -17.44 1.04 -1.46
C VAL A 178 -16.65 0.74 -2.73
N ASP A 179 -16.73 1.63 -3.74
CA ASP A 179 -16.17 1.40 -5.06
C ASP A 179 -15.41 2.60 -5.63
N THR A 180 -15.58 3.80 -5.09
CA THR A 180 -15.04 5.04 -5.65
C THR A 180 -13.90 5.55 -4.79
N PHE A 181 -12.79 5.89 -5.44
CA PHE A 181 -11.59 6.39 -4.78
C PHE A 181 -10.86 7.42 -5.65
N TYR A 182 -10.08 8.26 -5.00
CA TYR A 182 -9.33 9.35 -5.60
C TYR A 182 -7.88 8.96 -5.84
N GLN A 183 -7.28 9.50 -6.90
CA GLN A 183 -5.87 9.36 -7.19
C GLN A 183 -5.15 10.72 -7.11
N PHE A 184 -3.92 10.66 -6.63
CA PHE A 184 -3.01 11.78 -6.47
C PHE A 184 -1.67 11.40 -7.07
N GLY A 185 -0.99 12.35 -7.72
CA GLY A 185 0.38 12.19 -8.21
C GLY A 185 1.34 13.09 -7.44
N TYR A 186 2.55 12.60 -7.16
CA TYR A 186 3.61 13.42 -6.59
C TYR A 186 4.11 14.46 -7.60
N ASN A 187 4.01 15.73 -7.23
CA ASN A 187 4.47 16.87 -8.02
C ASN A 187 5.83 17.34 -7.48
N PRO A 188 6.95 17.12 -8.22
CA PRO A 188 8.28 17.51 -7.73
C PRO A 188 8.48 19.03 -7.63
N GLN A 189 7.73 19.84 -8.38
CA GLN A 189 7.83 21.30 -8.32
C GLN A 189 7.24 21.87 -7.02
N THR A 190 6.25 21.19 -6.45
CA THR A 190 5.61 21.61 -5.19
C THR A 190 5.95 20.72 -4.00
N GLN A 191 6.66 19.61 -4.23
CA GLN A 191 7.04 18.62 -3.24
C GLN A 191 5.85 18.04 -2.46
N ALA A 192 4.73 17.81 -3.16
CA ALA A 192 3.48 17.33 -2.57
C ALA A 192 2.76 16.33 -3.48
N TYR A 193 1.96 15.44 -2.88
CA TYR A 193 0.96 14.67 -3.62
C TYR A 193 -0.23 15.57 -3.91
N GLN A 194 -0.58 15.71 -5.19
CA GLN A 194 -1.64 16.59 -5.64
C GLN A 194 -2.76 15.79 -6.29
N TYR A 195 -4.00 16.10 -5.90
CA TYR A 195 -5.18 15.48 -6.50
C TYR A 195 -5.23 15.73 -8.01
N GLY A 196 -5.35 14.66 -8.80
CA GLY A 196 -5.45 14.76 -10.26
C GLY A 196 -4.19 15.16 -11.01
N HIS A 197 -3.07 15.46 -10.33
CA HIS A 197 -1.78 15.70 -11.00
C HIS A 197 -1.23 14.41 -11.59
N ASP A 198 -0.94 14.37 -12.89
CA ASP A 198 -0.44 13.20 -13.63
C ASP A 198 -1.18 11.90 -13.29
N SER A 199 -2.48 12.00 -13.04
CA SER A 199 -3.33 10.93 -12.50
C SER A 199 -4.75 10.98 -13.08
N ILE A 200 -5.47 9.87 -12.93
CA ILE A 200 -6.91 9.75 -13.19
C ILE A 200 -7.62 10.14 -11.89
N PRO A 201 -8.24 11.34 -11.79
CA PRO A 201 -8.63 11.88 -10.49
C PRO A 201 -9.61 11.00 -9.72
N ILE A 202 -10.54 10.36 -10.42
CA ILE A 202 -11.56 9.48 -9.84
C ILE A 202 -11.47 8.11 -10.49
N LEU A 203 -11.33 7.08 -9.64
CA LEU A 203 -11.28 5.68 -10.03
C LEU A 203 -12.45 4.92 -9.40
N THR A 204 -12.88 3.84 -10.06
CA THR A 204 -13.97 2.97 -9.60
C THR A 204 -13.59 1.50 -9.57
N LEU A 205 -14.22 0.73 -8.68
CA LEU A 205 -14.16 -0.73 -8.64
C LEU A 205 -15.39 -1.33 -9.29
N VAL A 206 -15.20 -2.41 -10.06
CA VAL A 206 -16.30 -3.19 -10.65
C VAL A 206 -16.14 -4.66 -10.29
N GLY A 207 -17.25 -5.27 -9.87
CA GLY A 207 -17.32 -6.70 -9.56
C GLY A 207 -16.70 -7.06 -8.20
N THR A 208 -16.69 -6.14 -7.24
CA THR A 208 -16.18 -6.39 -5.89
C THR A 208 -16.86 -7.60 -5.25
N PRO A 209 -16.11 -8.66 -4.89
CA PRO A 209 -16.70 -9.84 -4.26
C PRO A 209 -17.31 -9.50 -2.89
N ALA A 210 -18.44 -10.12 -2.56
CA ALA A 210 -19.17 -9.88 -1.31
C ALA A 210 -18.38 -10.24 -0.05
N ASN A 211 -17.36 -11.10 -0.16
CA ASN A 211 -16.48 -11.47 0.95
C ASN A 211 -15.28 -10.52 1.10
N SER A 212 -15.22 -9.38 0.39
CA SER A 212 -14.12 -8.42 0.51
C SER A 212 -14.26 -7.58 1.78
N ASN A 213 -13.17 -7.44 2.54
CA ASN A 213 -13.07 -6.49 3.63
C ASN A 213 -12.83 -5.08 3.07
N LEU A 214 -13.87 -4.26 3.08
CA LEU A 214 -13.86 -2.92 2.50
C LEU A 214 -13.25 -1.84 3.41
N THR A 215 -12.75 -2.20 4.60
CA THR A 215 -12.22 -1.25 5.59
C THR A 215 -10.76 -0.88 5.37
N SER A 216 -10.06 -1.55 4.46
CA SER A 216 -8.65 -1.33 4.15
C SER A 216 -8.37 -1.75 2.71
N MET A 217 -7.31 -1.24 2.10
CA MET A 217 -6.95 -1.55 0.72
C MET A 217 -5.43 -1.59 0.56
N SER A 218 -4.95 -2.19 -0.52
CA SER A 218 -3.58 -1.97 -0.99
C SER A 218 -3.54 -1.85 -2.51
N MET A 219 -2.64 -1.01 -2.98
CA MET A 219 -2.31 -0.81 -4.39
C MET A 219 -0.93 -1.34 -4.66
N LEU A 220 -0.72 -1.83 -5.88
CA LEU A 220 0.57 -2.34 -6.32
C LEU A 220 0.73 -2.14 -7.82
N PHE A 221 1.93 -1.80 -8.25
CA PHE A 221 2.31 -1.85 -9.65
C PHE A 221 3.36 -2.94 -9.87
N GLY A 222 3.17 -3.77 -10.89
CA GLY A 222 4.08 -4.87 -11.18
C GLY A 222 3.83 -5.47 -12.54
N GLN A 223 4.92 -5.85 -13.22
CA GLN A 223 4.88 -6.43 -14.57
C GLN A 223 4.12 -5.56 -15.58
N GLY A 224 4.13 -4.24 -15.40
CA GLY A 224 3.44 -3.29 -16.28
C GLY A 224 1.96 -3.06 -15.95
N ASP A 225 1.41 -3.72 -14.92
CA ASP A 225 0.00 -3.61 -14.55
C ASP A 225 -0.21 -2.98 -13.17
N TYR A 226 -1.33 -2.26 -13.05
CA TYR A 226 -1.84 -1.77 -11.78
C TYR A 226 -2.82 -2.77 -11.17
N ARG A 227 -2.58 -3.10 -9.90
CA ARG A 227 -3.37 -4.06 -9.13
C ARG A 227 -3.91 -3.38 -7.88
N PHE A 228 -5.15 -3.72 -7.56
CA PHE A 228 -5.85 -3.31 -6.34
C PHE A 228 -6.22 -4.55 -5.54
N TYR A 229 -6.14 -4.48 -4.22
CA TYR A 229 -6.39 -5.61 -3.33
C TYR A 229 -7.30 -5.24 -2.18
N PHE A 230 -8.22 -6.16 -1.88
CA PHE A 230 -8.91 -6.26 -0.60
C PHE A 230 -8.52 -7.57 0.07
N GLN A 231 -8.35 -7.57 1.40
CA GLN A 231 -8.42 -8.82 2.15
C GLN A 231 -9.84 -9.39 2.12
N THR A 232 -9.99 -10.68 2.38
CA THR A 232 -11.31 -11.28 2.63
C THR A 232 -11.73 -11.14 4.09
N LEU A 233 -13.05 -11.19 4.34
CA LEU A 233 -13.65 -11.31 5.68
C LEU A 233 -13.34 -12.65 6.36
#